data_AF-A0A956IZ54-F1
#
_entry.id   AF-A0A956IZ54-F1
#
_cell.length_a   1.000
_cell.length_b   1.000
_cell.length_c   1.000
_cell.angle_alpha   90.00
_cell.angle_beta   90.00
_cell.angle_gamma   90.00
#
_symmetry.space_group_name_H-M   'P 1'
#
loop_
_entity.id
_entity.type
_entity.pdbx_description
1 polymer ?
#
loop_
_entity_poly.entity_id
_entity_poly.type
_entity_poly.pdbx_seq_one_letter_code
_entity_poly.pdbx_strand_id
1 'polypeptide(L)'
;MGSRTMETQAELTLVVLEEGAIWPEWHPACQFSAEEPEGPPPAVMAIAQSQGEAESHFVERVSHRLKALPAELRKQRARLAHVVLSTADVADPSTKARVELARRLAQVCVGEAARFVLAAPPACSPAAQRDLFALAGGLCEVLGSACDVSVSFGPAQAPTSETRLRVTRPDNAELADFQEEMDIQRISVH
;
A
#
# COMPACT_ATOMS: atom_id res chain seq x y z
N MET A 1 27.82 -29.88 6.97
CA MET A 1 27.31 -28.62 6.36
C MET A 1 25.83 -28.83 6.08
N GLY A 2 24.97 -28.36 6.99
CA GLY A 2 23.52 -28.50 6.84
C GLY A 2 22.99 -27.39 5.96
N SER A 3 22.56 -27.72 4.74
CA SER A 3 21.78 -26.81 3.91
C SER A 3 20.51 -26.46 4.68
N ARG A 4 20.40 -25.22 5.17
CA ARG A 4 19.13 -24.65 5.60
C ARG A 4 18.26 -24.59 4.36
N THR A 5 17.40 -25.58 4.16
CA THR A 5 16.22 -25.42 3.32
C THR A 5 15.48 -24.21 3.87
N MET A 6 15.51 -23.08 3.15
CA MET A 6 14.64 -21.96 3.44
C MET A 6 13.21 -22.48 3.27
N GLU A 7 12.56 -22.81 4.39
CA GLU A 7 11.14 -23.08 4.43
C GLU A 7 10.46 -21.86 3.80
N THR A 8 9.94 -22.04 2.59
CA THR A 8 9.32 -20.97 1.83
C THR A 8 7.98 -20.70 2.51
N GLN A 9 7.96 -19.73 3.41
CA GLN A 9 6.75 -19.31 4.10
C GLN A 9 5.74 -18.81 3.05
N ALA A 10 4.50 -19.27 3.14
CA ALA A 10 3.47 -18.86 2.18
C ALA A 10 3.26 -17.34 2.25
N GLU A 11 2.94 -16.72 1.13
CA GLU A 11 2.68 -15.28 1.06
C GLU A 11 1.20 -15.01 0.87
N LEU A 12 0.67 -14.10 1.70
CA LEU A 12 -0.69 -13.60 1.61
C LEU A 12 -0.70 -12.20 1.02
N THR A 13 -1.58 -12.00 0.04
CA THR A 13 -1.95 -10.69 -0.49
C THR A 13 -3.35 -10.32 -0.02
N LEU A 14 -3.47 -9.21 0.68
CA LEU A 14 -4.75 -8.63 1.05
C LEU A 14 -5.16 -7.58 0.02
N VAL A 15 -6.34 -7.73 -0.57
CA VAL A 15 -6.90 -6.79 -1.53
C VAL A 15 -8.20 -6.21 -0.95
N VAL A 16 -8.28 -4.90 -0.83
CA VAL A 16 -9.49 -4.16 -0.45
C VAL A 16 -9.96 -3.37 -1.66
N LEU A 17 -11.22 -3.53 -2.05
CA LEU A 17 -11.81 -2.90 -3.22
C LEU A 17 -12.96 -1.99 -2.78
N GLU A 18 -12.84 -0.69 -3.01
CA GLU A 18 -13.96 0.25 -2.84
C GLU A 18 -15.04 0.01 -3.91
N GLU A 19 -16.24 0.52 -3.68
CA GLU A 19 -17.33 0.43 -4.66
C GLU A 19 -16.90 1.09 -5.98
N GLY A 20 -17.04 0.36 -7.10
CA GLY A 20 -16.61 0.83 -8.42
C GLY A 20 -15.12 0.71 -8.70
N ALA A 21 -14.32 0.21 -7.75
CA ALA A 21 -12.92 -0.10 -7.98
C ALA A 21 -12.74 -1.29 -8.94
N ILE A 22 -11.63 -1.29 -9.68
CA ILE A 22 -11.28 -2.37 -10.61
C ILE A 22 -10.31 -3.32 -9.92
N TRP A 23 -10.42 -4.62 -10.21
CA TRP A 23 -9.42 -5.61 -9.76
C TRP A 23 -8.04 -5.27 -10.34
N PRO A 24 -6.97 -5.21 -9.53
CA PRO A 24 -5.64 -4.80 -9.99
C PRO A 24 -4.91 -5.95 -10.71
N GLU A 25 -5.40 -6.37 -11.88
CA GLU A 25 -4.83 -7.47 -12.70
C GLU A 25 -3.36 -7.25 -13.08
N TRP A 26 -2.92 -5.99 -13.12
CA TRP A 26 -1.54 -5.60 -13.40
C TRP A 26 -0.59 -5.87 -12.22
N HIS A 27 -1.11 -6.05 -11.00
CA HIS A 27 -0.28 -6.35 -9.83
C HIS A 27 0.02 -7.85 -9.79
N PRO A 28 1.31 -8.28 -9.79
CA PRO A 28 1.67 -9.70 -9.89
C PRO A 28 0.98 -10.58 -8.84
N ALA A 29 0.86 -10.08 -7.61
CA ALA A 29 0.24 -10.82 -6.52
C ALA A 29 -1.30 -10.96 -6.63
N CYS A 30 -1.92 -10.29 -7.59
CA CYS A 30 -3.36 -10.38 -7.90
C CYS A 30 -3.61 -11.12 -9.22
N GLN A 31 -2.58 -11.65 -9.86
CA GLN A 31 -2.68 -12.45 -11.08
C GLN A 31 -2.92 -13.91 -10.70
N PHE A 32 -4.06 -14.43 -11.14
CA PHE A 32 -4.34 -15.87 -11.09
C PHE A 32 -3.77 -16.47 -12.38
N SER A 33 -2.47 -16.78 -12.41
CA SER A 33 -1.90 -17.49 -13.56
C SER A 33 -2.44 -18.93 -13.59
N ALA A 34 -3.00 -19.33 -14.73
CA ALA A 34 -3.34 -20.73 -15.00
C ALA A 34 -2.09 -21.57 -15.34
N GLU A 35 -0.99 -20.91 -15.73
CA GLU A 35 0.31 -21.53 -15.92
C GLU A 35 1.01 -21.56 -14.56
N GLU A 36 0.93 -22.71 -13.89
CA GLU A 36 1.54 -22.95 -12.59
C GLU A 36 3.06 -22.66 -12.64
N PRO A 37 3.56 -21.62 -11.98
CA PRO A 37 4.96 -21.65 -11.56
C PRO A 37 5.09 -22.81 -10.57
N GLU A 38 6.21 -23.53 -10.57
CA GLU A 38 6.51 -24.55 -9.57
C GLU A 38 6.44 -23.95 -8.15
N GLY A 39 5.26 -23.99 -7.52
CA GLY A 39 5.00 -23.34 -6.24
C GLY A 39 3.51 -23.24 -5.92
N PRO A 40 3.13 -23.12 -4.65
CA PRO A 40 1.74 -22.89 -4.27
C PRO A 40 1.26 -21.54 -4.83
N PRO A 41 0.01 -21.46 -5.33
CA PRO A 41 -0.54 -20.20 -5.83
C PRO A 41 -0.54 -19.15 -4.69
N PRO A 42 -0.32 -17.86 -5.01
CA PRO A 42 -0.33 -16.80 -4.00
C PRO A 42 -1.68 -16.80 -3.27
N ALA A 43 -1.65 -16.81 -1.95
CA ALA A 43 -2.87 -16.74 -1.17
C ALA A 43 -3.42 -15.31 -1.28
N VAL A 44 -4.64 -15.15 -1.79
CA VAL A 44 -5.29 -13.85 -1.94
C VAL A 44 -6.52 -13.78 -1.03
N MET A 45 -6.58 -12.76 -0.18
CA MET A 45 -7.76 -12.40 0.59
C MET A 45 -8.35 -11.11 0.03
N ALA A 46 -9.53 -11.17 -0.57
CA ALA A 46 -10.22 -10.00 -1.10
C ALA A 46 -11.37 -9.56 -0.17
N ILE A 47 -11.51 -8.24 0.03
CA ILE A 47 -12.63 -7.61 0.72
C ILE A 47 -13.17 -6.49 -0.19
N ALA A 48 -14.28 -6.76 -0.87
CA ALA A 48 -14.93 -5.79 -1.76
C ALA A 48 -16.10 -5.09 -1.07
N GLN A 49 -16.28 -3.80 -1.32
CA GLN A 49 -17.46 -3.04 -0.93
C GLN A 49 -18.64 -3.41 -1.84
N SER A 50 -19.79 -3.69 -1.24
CA SER A 50 -21.01 -4.00 -2.00
C SER A 50 -21.62 -2.72 -2.57
N GLN A 51 -22.32 -2.83 -3.69
CA GLN A 51 -23.04 -1.70 -4.28
C GLN A 51 -24.04 -1.10 -3.28
N GLY A 52 -23.93 0.21 -3.02
CA GLY A 52 -24.77 0.92 -2.06
C GLY A 52 -24.48 0.61 -0.59
N GLU A 53 -23.38 -0.10 -0.28
CA GLU A 53 -22.92 -0.28 1.10
C GLU A 53 -22.38 1.06 1.63
N ALA A 54 -22.90 1.49 2.79
CA ALA A 54 -22.41 2.67 3.46
C ALA A 54 -20.91 2.54 3.79
N GLU A 55 -20.12 3.58 3.51
CA GLU A 55 -18.66 3.57 3.72
C GLU A 55 -18.28 3.21 5.16
N SER A 56 -19.04 3.67 6.15
CA SER A 56 -18.82 3.33 7.56
C SER A 56 -18.96 1.84 7.84
N HIS A 57 -19.99 1.19 7.27
CA HIS A 57 -20.18 -0.26 7.40
C HIS A 57 -19.05 -1.02 6.72
N PHE A 58 -18.61 -0.55 5.54
CA PHE A 58 -17.48 -1.16 4.84
C PHE A 58 -16.18 -1.09 5.67
N VAL A 59 -15.88 0.09 6.24
CA VAL A 59 -14.73 0.30 7.14
C VAL A 59 -14.78 -0.63 8.35
N GLU A 60 -15.94 -0.78 8.99
CA GLU A 60 -16.12 -1.67 10.13
C GLU A 60 -15.91 -3.14 9.75
N ARG A 61 -16.44 -3.56 8.59
CA ARG A 61 -16.29 -4.93 8.08
C ARG A 61 -14.83 -5.26 7.76
N VAL A 62 -14.12 -4.33 7.10
CA VAL A 62 -12.68 -4.45 6.88
C VAL A 62 -11.96 -4.56 8.22
N SER A 63 -12.23 -3.67 9.17
CA SER A 63 -11.62 -3.68 10.51
C SER A 63 -11.86 -4.99 11.26
N HIS A 64 -13.06 -5.55 11.19
CA HIS A 64 -13.39 -6.84 11.78
C HIS A 64 -12.57 -7.97 11.13
N ARG A 65 -12.42 -7.96 9.80
CA ARG A 65 -11.63 -8.96 9.08
C ARG A 65 -10.13 -8.85 9.41
N LEU A 66 -9.60 -7.64 9.53
CA LEU A 66 -8.21 -7.39 9.90
C LEU A 66 -7.88 -7.91 11.31
N LYS A 67 -8.82 -7.85 12.26
CA LYS A 67 -8.61 -8.44 13.60
C LYS A 67 -8.42 -9.96 13.57
N ALA A 68 -9.02 -10.65 12.60
CA ALA A 68 -8.87 -12.10 12.43
C ALA A 68 -7.60 -12.49 11.61
N LEU A 69 -7.01 -11.54 10.88
CA LEU A 69 -5.88 -11.78 9.97
C LEU A 69 -4.66 -12.44 10.64
N PRO A 70 -4.21 -12.02 11.84
CA PRO A 70 -3.05 -12.66 12.47
C PRO A 70 -3.27 -14.13 12.83
N ALA A 71 -4.52 -14.52 13.14
CA ALA A 71 -4.83 -15.93 13.42
C ALA A 71 -4.81 -16.76 12.12
N GLU A 72 -5.34 -16.20 11.02
CA GLU A 72 -5.30 -16.83 9.69
C GLU A 72 -3.86 -17.02 9.19
N LEU A 73 -3.03 -15.97 9.28
CA LEU A 73 -1.61 -16.04 8.88
C LEU A 73 -0.86 -17.16 9.65
N ARG A 74 -1.06 -17.25 10.97
CA ARG A 74 -0.44 -18.32 11.77
C ARG A 74 -0.93 -19.71 11.38
N LYS A 75 -2.25 -19.87 11.18
CA LYS A 75 -2.87 -21.14 10.78
C LYS A 75 -2.34 -21.62 9.43
N GLN A 76 -2.14 -20.69 8.50
CA GLN A 76 -1.64 -20.97 7.15
C GLN A 76 -0.11 -21.00 7.07
N ARG A 77 0.59 -20.71 8.18
CA ARG A 77 2.04 -20.47 8.18
C ARG A 77 2.45 -19.49 7.07
N ALA A 78 1.66 -18.43 6.92
CA ALA A 78 1.83 -17.41 5.91
C ALA A 78 2.34 -16.11 6.52
N ARG A 79 2.93 -15.26 5.69
CA ARG A 79 3.26 -13.85 6.02
C ARG A 79 2.45 -12.91 5.13
N LEU A 80 2.19 -11.71 5.62
CA LEU A 80 1.58 -10.67 4.79
C LEU A 80 2.65 -10.08 3.87
N ALA A 81 2.51 -10.26 2.56
CA ALA A 81 3.46 -9.76 1.57
C ALA A 81 2.98 -8.47 0.91
N HIS A 82 1.69 -8.40 0.61
CA HIS A 82 1.10 -7.26 -0.11
C HIS A 82 -0.23 -6.85 0.51
N VAL A 83 -0.44 -5.54 0.57
CA VAL A 83 -1.74 -4.93 0.89
C VAL A 83 -2.08 -3.97 -0.24
N VAL A 84 -3.18 -4.22 -0.92
CA VAL A 84 -3.66 -3.41 -2.04
C VAL A 84 -4.99 -2.79 -1.67
N LEU A 85 -5.08 -1.46 -1.68
CA LEU A 85 -6.34 -0.72 -1.58
C LEU A 85 -6.66 -0.16 -2.96
N SER A 86 -7.65 -0.75 -3.64
CA SER A 86 -8.13 -0.30 -4.94
C SER A 86 -9.33 0.63 -4.75
N THR A 87 -9.26 1.81 -5.37
CA THR A 87 -10.23 2.89 -5.22
C THR A 87 -10.90 3.20 -6.55
N ALA A 88 -12.15 3.66 -6.55
CA ALA A 88 -12.79 4.20 -7.75
C ALA A 88 -12.32 5.65 -8.06
N ASP A 89 -12.59 6.13 -9.27
CA ASP A 89 -12.40 7.53 -9.64
C ASP A 89 -13.51 8.39 -9.02
N VAL A 90 -13.35 8.78 -7.77
CA VAL A 90 -14.32 9.61 -7.06
C VAL A 90 -13.63 10.85 -6.55
N ALA A 91 -13.92 11.98 -7.20
CA ALA A 91 -13.57 13.32 -6.74
C ALA A 91 -14.53 13.72 -5.58
N ASP A 92 -14.34 13.08 -4.41
CA ASP A 92 -14.95 13.34 -3.08
C ASP A 92 -16.48 13.13 -2.94
N PRO A 93 -16.97 12.36 -1.94
CA PRO A 93 -16.87 12.63 -0.49
C PRO A 93 -16.16 11.53 0.34
N SER A 94 -15.53 10.56 -0.31
CA SER A 94 -15.02 9.33 0.32
C SER A 94 -13.64 9.45 0.97
N THR A 95 -13.00 10.63 0.93
CA THR A 95 -11.62 10.80 1.39
C THR A 95 -11.43 10.38 2.86
N LYS A 96 -12.41 10.67 3.73
CA LYS A 96 -12.30 10.32 5.15
C LYS A 96 -12.38 8.81 5.40
N ALA A 97 -13.34 8.13 4.77
CA ALA A 97 -13.46 6.68 4.90
C ALA A 97 -12.25 5.96 4.29
N ARG A 98 -11.75 6.45 3.15
CA ARG A 98 -10.53 5.95 2.51
C ARG A 98 -9.29 6.14 3.37
N VAL A 99 -9.12 7.31 3.98
CA VAL A 99 -8.04 7.58 4.93
C VAL A 99 -8.12 6.62 6.11
N GLU A 100 -9.33 6.39 6.64
CA GLU A 100 -9.53 5.44 7.74
C GLU A 100 -9.21 4.00 7.32
N LEU A 101 -9.68 3.55 6.16
CA LEU A 101 -9.33 2.24 5.58
C LEU A 101 -7.82 2.08 5.45
N ALA A 102 -7.17 3.06 4.84
CA ALA A 102 -5.73 3.06 4.63
C ALA A 102 -4.97 2.99 5.97
N ARG A 103 -5.40 3.73 7.00
CA ARG A 103 -4.83 3.65 8.35
C ARG A 103 -5.01 2.26 8.98
N ARG A 104 -6.19 1.67 8.87
CA ARG A 104 -6.46 0.31 9.40
C ARG A 104 -5.61 -0.75 8.70
N LEU A 105 -5.45 -0.61 7.39
CA LEU A 105 -4.60 -1.47 6.59
C LEU A 105 -3.11 -1.27 6.90
N ALA A 106 -2.68 -0.02 7.15
CA ALA A 106 -1.30 0.27 7.54
C ALA A 106 -0.96 -0.40 8.87
N GLN A 107 -1.89 -0.42 9.84
CA GLN A 107 -1.67 -1.07 11.13
C GLN A 107 -1.32 -2.56 11.02
N VAL A 108 -1.86 -3.28 10.02
CA VAL A 108 -1.50 -4.69 9.81
C VAL A 108 -0.18 -4.88 9.07
N CYS A 109 0.39 -3.83 8.49
CA CYS A 109 1.72 -3.85 7.88
C CYS A 109 2.83 -3.53 8.87
N VAL A 110 2.52 -2.97 10.04
CA VAL A 110 3.54 -2.59 11.04
C VAL A 110 4.28 -3.84 11.54
N GLY A 111 5.59 -3.87 11.33
CA GLY A 111 6.44 -5.00 11.70
C GLY A 111 6.51 -6.12 10.66
N GLU A 112 5.74 -6.01 9.58
CA GLU A 112 5.82 -6.87 8.40
C GLU A 112 6.62 -6.18 7.30
N ALA A 113 7.40 -6.91 6.53
CA ALA A 113 8.06 -6.39 5.32
C ALA A 113 7.09 -6.36 4.12
N ALA A 114 5.85 -5.93 4.37
CA ALA A 114 4.78 -5.90 3.38
C ALA A 114 4.92 -4.67 2.46
N ARG A 115 4.43 -4.79 1.23
CA ARG A 115 4.25 -3.64 0.32
C ARG A 115 2.80 -3.17 0.37
N PHE A 116 2.62 -1.87 0.59
CA PHE A 116 1.33 -1.19 0.50
C PHE A 116 1.15 -0.55 -0.88
N VAL A 117 0.03 -0.83 -1.52
CA VAL A 117 -0.29 -0.34 -2.87
C VAL A 117 -1.63 0.37 -2.83
N LEU A 118 -1.64 1.65 -3.18
CA LEU A 118 -2.83 2.41 -3.50
C LEU A 118 -3.08 2.30 -5.00
N ALA A 119 -4.17 1.65 -5.38
CA ALA A 119 -4.51 1.37 -6.77
C ALA A 119 -5.74 2.19 -7.21
N ALA A 120 -5.70 2.72 -8.42
CA ALA A 120 -6.84 3.38 -9.05
C ALA A 120 -6.90 3.08 -10.56
N PRO A 121 -8.03 3.35 -11.24
CA PRO A 121 -8.14 3.22 -12.69
C PRO A 121 -7.19 4.18 -13.43
N PRO A 122 -6.77 3.84 -14.67
CA PRO A 122 -5.90 4.70 -15.49
C PRO A 122 -6.54 6.02 -15.90
N ALA A 123 -7.86 6.03 -16.03
CA ALA A 123 -8.63 7.23 -16.36
C ALA A 123 -8.93 8.13 -15.14
N CYS A 124 -8.28 7.90 -14.00
CA CYS A 124 -8.52 8.63 -12.76
C CYS A 124 -8.24 10.14 -12.92
N SER A 125 -9.16 10.96 -12.42
CA SER A 125 -9.09 12.41 -12.49
C SER A 125 -7.86 12.99 -11.78
N PRO A 126 -7.29 14.13 -12.22
CA PRO A 126 -6.13 14.74 -11.57
C PRO A 126 -6.34 15.09 -10.08
N ALA A 127 -7.60 15.33 -9.67
CA ALA A 127 -7.94 15.53 -8.26
C ALA A 127 -7.74 14.25 -7.45
N ALA A 128 -8.36 13.15 -7.89
CA ALA A 128 -8.21 11.86 -7.22
C ALA A 128 -6.76 11.34 -7.25
N GLN A 129 -5.98 11.61 -8.31
CA GLN A 129 -4.54 11.34 -8.33
C GLN A 129 -3.80 12.08 -7.20
N ARG A 130 -4.05 13.39 -7.03
CA ARG A 130 -3.44 14.18 -5.94
C ARG A 130 -3.85 13.66 -4.57
N ASP A 131 -5.11 13.28 -4.39
CA ASP A 131 -5.62 12.77 -3.12
C ASP A 131 -4.96 11.45 -2.75
N LEU A 132 -4.73 10.55 -3.73
CA LEU A 132 -3.99 9.31 -3.50
C LEU A 132 -2.52 9.54 -3.18
N PHE A 133 -1.86 10.51 -3.84
CA PHE A 133 -0.49 10.88 -3.47
C PHE A 133 -0.40 11.51 -2.08
N ALA A 134 -1.35 12.37 -1.70
CA ALA A 134 -1.44 12.94 -0.37
C ALA A 134 -1.66 11.84 0.70
N LEU A 135 -2.52 10.87 0.40
CA LEU A 135 -2.75 9.70 1.25
C LEU A 135 -1.49 8.86 1.38
N ALA A 136 -0.78 8.59 0.29
CA ALA A 136 0.49 7.86 0.30
C ALA A 136 1.52 8.57 1.19
N GLY A 137 1.64 9.89 1.09
CA GLY A 137 2.50 10.70 1.96
C GLY A 137 2.16 10.52 3.43
N GLY A 138 0.87 10.63 3.79
CA GLY A 138 0.42 10.40 5.17
C GLY A 138 0.61 8.96 5.65
N LEU A 139 0.56 7.97 4.76
CA LEU A 139 0.87 6.58 5.11
C LEU A 139 2.36 6.38 5.40
N CYS A 140 3.24 7.00 4.62
CA CYS A 140 4.69 6.96 4.87
C CYS A 140 5.04 7.53 6.26
N GLU A 141 4.36 8.59 6.71
CA GLU A 141 4.54 9.14 8.06
C GLU A 141 4.16 8.14 9.17
N VAL A 142 3.11 7.33 8.94
CA VAL A 142 2.61 6.34 9.90
C VAL A 142 3.44 5.06 9.90
N LEU A 143 3.81 4.57 8.72
CA LEU A 143 4.52 3.30 8.53
C LEU A 143 6.04 3.43 8.66
N GLY A 144 6.58 4.63 8.49
CA GLY A 144 8.03 4.86 8.46
C GLY A 144 8.70 4.08 7.34
N SER A 145 9.93 3.63 7.57
CA SER A 145 10.74 2.88 6.60
C SER A 145 10.46 1.37 6.57
N ALA A 146 9.49 0.88 7.35
CA ALA A 146 9.22 -0.55 7.48
C ALA A 146 8.40 -1.13 6.32
N CYS A 147 7.69 -0.29 5.58
CA CYS A 147 6.75 -0.69 4.54
C CYS A 147 6.94 0.17 3.29
N ASP A 148 7.06 -0.49 2.12
CA ASP A 148 7.07 0.21 0.83
C ASP A 148 5.66 0.67 0.50
N VAL A 149 5.43 1.99 0.37
CA VAL A 149 4.15 2.53 -0.11
C VAL A 149 4.27 2.93 -1.58
N SER A 150 3.32 2.52 -2.41
CA SER A 150 3.28 2.84 -3.84
C SER A 150 1.88 3.24 -4.28
N VAL A 151 1.80 4.10 -5.29
CA VAL A 151 0.55 4.49 -5.95
C VAL A 151 0.60 4.03 -7.39
N SER A 152 -0.46 3.41 -7.89
CA SER A 152 -0.55 2.88 -9.25
C SER A 152 -1.92 3.14 -9.85
N PHE A 153 -1.94 3.48 -11.13
CA PHE A 153 -3.15 3.86 -11.88
C PHE A 153 -3.50 2.83 -12.97
N GLY A 154 -3.36 1.53 -12.70
CA GLY A 154 -3.55 0.50 -13.73
C GLY A 154 -2.27 0.18 -14.51
N PRO A 155 -2.35 -0.71 -15.52
CA PRO A 155 -1.21 -0.95 -16.40
C PRO A 155 -0.92 0.35 -17.16
N ALA A 156 0.14 1.05 -16.76
CA ALA A 156 0.82 1.95 -17.66
C ALA A 156 1.19 1.14 -18.91
N GLN A 157 0.78 1.63 -20.07
CA GLN A 157 1.23 1.13 -21.36
C GLN A 157 2.77 1.19 -21.39
N ALA A 158 3.44 0.10 -20.99
CA ALA A 158 4.88 0.01 -20.75
C ALA A 158 5.47 1.08 -19.77
N PRO A 159 6.39 0.70 -18.88
CA PRO A 159 6.96 1.66 -17.94
C PRO A 159 7.93 2.59 -18.68
N THR A 160 7.63 3.88 -18.73
CA THR A 160 8.70 4.91 -18.69
C THR A 160 8.83 5.57 -17.33
N SER A 161 7.83 5.45 -16.44
CA SER A 161 7.87 6.10 -15.13
C SER A 161 7.08 5.31 -14.09
N GLU A 162 7.69 4.26 -13.51
CA GLU A 162 7.27 3.77 -12.20
C GLU A 162 7.69 4.86 -11.19
N THR A 163 6.78 5.79 -10.85
CA THR A 163 7.05 6.82 -9.84
C THR A 163 7.05 6.16 -8.46
N ARG A 164 8.15 5.48 -8.13
CA ARG A 164 8.42 5.00 -6.78
C ARG A 164 8.76 6.20 -5.92
N LEU A 165 7.80 6.65 -5.12
CA LEU A 165 8.08 7.55 -4.00
C LEU A 165 8.80 6.74 -2.92
N ARG A 166 10.12 6.66 -3.02
CA ARG A 166 10.96 6.14 -1.94
C ARG A 166 11.29 7.30 -1.01
N VAL A 167 10.56 7.44 0.08
CA VAL A 167 10.92 8.40 1.13
C VAL A 167 12.04 7.77 1.95
N THR A 168 13.28 7.97 1.53
CA THR A 168 14.44 7.78 2.40
C THR A 168 14.43 8.89 3.43
N ARG A 169 14.32 8.52 4.71
CA ARG A 169 14.59 9.44 5.82
C ARG A 169 16.01 9.98 5.60
N PRO A 170 16.25 11.31 5.59
CA PRO A 170 17.61 11.81 5.54
C PRO A 170 18.34 11.26 6.75
N ASP A 171 19.54 10.71 6.52
CA ASP A 171 20.41 10.33 7.63
C ASP A 171 20.65 11.58 8.48
N ASN A 172 20.67 11.43 9.81
CA ASN A 172 20.88 12.55 10.72
C ASN A 172 22.19 13.33 10.45
N ALA A 173 23.10 12.79 9.65
CA ALA A 173 24.29 13.47 9.15
C ALA A 173 23.98 14.55 8.09
N GLU A 174 23.01 14.33 7.19
CA GLU A 174 22.63 15.31 6.15
C GLU A 174 21.85 16.51 6.71
N LEU A 175 21.23 16.35 7.88
CA LEU A 175 20.54 17.44 8.60
C LEU A 175 21.52 18.42 9.27
N ALA A 176 22.75 17.99 9.60
CA ALA A 176 23.77 18.87 10.16
C ALA A 176 24.37 19.79 9.08
N ASP A 177 24.62 19.24 7.88
CA ASP A 177 25.16 20.02 6.75
C ASP A 177 24.14 21.07 6.25
N PHE A 178 22.84 20.76 6.27
CA PHE A 178 21.80 21.72 5.87
C PHE A 178 21.57 22.86 6.89
N GLN A 179 21.88 22.63 8.17
CA GLN A 179 21.80 23.68 9.19
C GLN A 179 23.01 24.63 9.14
N GLU A 180 24.21 24.15 8.80
CA GLU A 180 25.37 25.02 8.57
C GLU A 180 25.20 25.89 7.32
N GLU A 181 24.59 25.38 6.24
CA GLU A 181 24.40 26.16 5.02
C GLU A 181 23.35 27.28 5.16
N MET A 182 22.39 27.14 6.08
CA MET A 182 21.40 28.18 6.38
C MET A 182 21.90 29.29 7.31
N ASP A 183 22.91 29.03 8.16
CA ASP A 183 23.49 30.06 9.03
C ASP A 183 24.48 30.98 8.29
N ILE A 184 25.04 30.54 7.16
CA ILE A 184 25.94 31.36 6.34
C ILE A 184 25.19 32.45 5.55
N GLN A 185 23.90 32.26 5.22
CA GLN A 185 23.12 33.25 4.47
C GLN A 185 22.53 34.38 5.33
N ARG A 186 22.67 34.33 6.67
CA ARG A 186 22.10 35.35 7.56
C ARG A 186 23.04 36.52 7.90
N ILE A 187 24.26 36.54 7.38
CA ILE A 187 25.24 37.61 7.62
C ILE A 187 25.70 38.21 6.29
N SER A 188 24.87 39.04 5.68
CA SER A 188 25.27 40.17 4.81
C SER A 188 24.05 40.97 4.39
N VAL A 189 23.65 41.91 5.23
CA VAL A 189 22.89 43.09 4.79
C VAL A 189 23.68 44.29 5.30
N HIS A 190 24.43 44.91 4.39
CA HIS A 190 24.91 46.28 4.53
C HIS A 190 23.84 47.25 4.07
#